data_AF-U4L9Q7-F1
#
_entry.id   AF-U4L9Q7-F1
#
_cell.length_a   1.000
_cell.length_b   1.000
_cell.length_c   1.000
_cell.angle_alpha   90.00
_cell.angle_beta   90.00
_cell.angle_gamma   90.00
#
_symmetry.space_group_name_H-M   'P 1'
#
loop_
_entity.id
_entity.type
_entity.pdbx_description
1 polymer ?
#
loop_
_entity_poly.entity_id
_entity_poly.type
_entity_poly.pdbx_seq_one_letter_code
_entity_poly.pdbx_strand_id
1 'polypeptide(L)'
;MATIRITGVPTTTTKHDLTKSLRARSDCVSLSHHDSHPTSSQTATVTFTSRSTAARLKATKRPPRCLGRRPSVDSDFLGLTVLSSSPDDEVDIVAVHGLNGHAFDTWTAGDRMWLRDFLPHQLTRTRIMTYGYNSNVWDKLSTTTIPEFALALLSALVNKRGTKDKKRPIIFVCHSLGGIVVKLALNLARKDKHTACIAASARGVVFLATPHRGSDTANNIVVGTLAKVLAVRQDLLIALRMDSRQLNEIDNEFRTNYENLDIATFYETKKTKLSRVVNSFDRVIVERSSATLQGKGPHFPIERDHRGICKFLSSHEDDYKAVYMQIARMVKKAKVTVAARVVLKALHLPQLGEIFKLGGKEMVKRYGEAWTAEMSVPQR
;
A
#
# COMPACT_ATOMS: atom_id res chain seq x y z
N MET A 1 -22.95 -1.67 5.63
CA MET A 1 -22.15 -0.61 4.97
C MET A 1 -21.59 -1.10 3.65
N ALA A 2 -21.32 -0.17 2.73
CA ALA A 2 -20.63 -0.41 1.46
C ALA A 2 -19.85 0.85 1.08
N THR A 3 -18.65 0.69 0.53
CA THR A 3 -17.88 1.80 -0.04
C THR A 3 -17.85 1.67 -1.56
N ILE A 4 -17.98 2.79 -2.26
CA ILE A 4 -17.79 2.86 -3.72
C ILE A 4 -16.67 3.83 -4.07
N ARG A 5 -16.06 3.62 -5.24
CA ARG A 5 -15.18 4.55 -5.92
C ARG A 5 -15.97 5.26 -7.00
N ILE A 6 -15.82 6.58 -7.08
CA ILE A 6 -16.39 7.41 -8.13
C ILE A 6 -15.26 8.16 -8.82
N THR A 7 -15.02 7.92 -10.10
CA THR A 7 -14.03 8.66 -10.89
C THR A 7 -14.72 9.60 -11.89
N GLY A 8 -14.02 10.65 -12.31
CA GLY A 8 -14.59 11.67 -13.19
C GLY A 8 -15.42 12.73 -12.48
N VAL A 9 -15.32 12.82 -11.14
CA VAL A 9 -16.01 13.85 -10.35
C VAL A 9 -15.39 15.22 -10.67
N PRO A 10 -16.17 16.29 -10.92
CA PRO A 10 -15.61 17.61 -11.19
C PRO A 10 -14.77 18.11 -10.00
N THR A 11 -13.63 18.75 -10.28
CA THR A 11 -12.74 19.35 -9.24
C THR A 11 -13.40 20.43 -8.39
N THR A 12 -14.46 21.07 -8.91
CA THR A 12 -15.29 22.03 -8.16
C THR A 12 -16.20 21.37 -7.10
N THR A 13 -16.38 20.05 -7.17
CA THR A 13 -17.25 19.33 -6.22
C THR A 13 -16.55 19.18 -4.89
N THR A 14 -17.22 19.57 -3.80
CA THR A 14 -16.68 19.47 -2.45
C THR A 14 -17.14 18.21 -1.74
N LYS A 15 -16.49 17.87 -0.61
CA LYS A 15 -16.95 16.79 0.27
C LYS A 15 -18.37 17.06 0.78
N HIS A 16 -18.71 18.33 1.02
CA HIS A 16 -20.04 18.76 1.44
C HIS A 16 -21.09 18.43 0.36
N ASP A 17 -20.80 18.75 -0.91
CA ASP A 17 -21.71 18.48 -2.03
C ASP A 17 -22.00 16.98 -2.18
N LEU A 18 -20.97 16.15 -2.08
CA LEU A 18 -21.10 14.69 -2.11
C LEU A 18 -21.90 14.17 -0.91
N THR A 19 -21.59 14.62 0.29
CA THR A 19 -22.28 14.22 1.52
C THR A 19 -23.77 14.50 1.40
N LYS A 20 -24.12 15.75 1.03
CA LYS A 20 -25.51 16.20 0.90
C LYS A 20 -26.24 15.46 -0.22
N SER A 21 -25.62 15.37 -1.41
CA SER A 21 -26.26 14.81 -2.60
C SER A 21 -26.41 13.29 -2.56
N LEU A 22 -25.45 12.59 -1.93
CA LEU A 22 -25.45 11.14 -1.85
C LEU A 22 -26.09 10.62 -0.55
N ARG A 23 -26.49 11.51 0.36
CA ARG A 23 -26.91 11.18 1.74
C ARG A 23 -25.89 10.28 2.43
N ALA A 24 -24.62 10.53 2.15
CA ALA A 24 -23.50 9.80 2.74
C ALA A 24 -23.17 10.39 4.12
N ARG A 25 -22.49 9.62 4.97
CA ARG A 25 -21.94 10.15 6.21
C ARG A 25 -20.77 11.08 5.90
N SER A 26 -20.76 12.29 6.45
CA SER A 26 -19.71 13.29 6.18
C SER A 26 -18.32 12.82 6.56
N ASP A 27 -18.21 11.99 7.61
CA ASP A 27 -16.94 11.46 8.12
C ASP A 27 -16.39 10.28 7.30
N CYS A 28 -17.14 9.78 6.30
CA CYS A 28 -16.72 8.64 5.47
C CYS A 28 -16.71 8.96 3.96
N VAL A 29 -16.48 10.24 3.62
CA VAL A 29 -16.30 10.72 2.25
C VAL A 29 -14.87 11.25 2.08
N SER A 30 -14.11 10.66 1.17
CA SER A 30 -12.85 11.25 0.68
C SER A 30 -12.99 11.74 -0.76
N LEU A 31 -12.28 12.82 -1.05
CA LEU A 31 -12.05 13.37 -2.37
C LEU A 31 -10.54 13.45 -2.56
N SER A 32 -10.07 13.06 -3.73
CA SER A 32 -8.66 13.09 -4.07
C SER A 32 -8.47 13.55 -5.51
N HIS A 33 -7.64 14.59 -5.69
CA HIS A 33 -7.40 15.20 -6.99
C HIS A 33 -6.61 14.26 -7.92
N HIS A 34 -6.92 14.30 -9.21
CA HIS A 34 -6.21 13.55 -10.23
C HIS A 34 -5.26 14.48 -11.00
N ASP A 35 -3.96 14.38 -10.74
CA ASP A 35 -2.95 15.29 -11.31
C ASP A 35 -2.50 14.97 -12.75
N SER A 36 -3.12 14.02 -13.46
CA SER A 36 -2.47 13.37 -14.61
C SER A 36 -3.10 13.57 -16.00
N HIS A 37 -4.11 14.43 -16.21
CA HIS A 37 -4.57 14.79 -17.57
C HIS A 37 -5.41 16.10 -17.59
N PRO A 38 -5.61 16.78 -18.74
CA PRO A 38 -6.22 18.11 -18.83
C PRO A 38 -7.73 18.15 -18.49
N THR A 39 -8.34 17.03 -18.15
CA THR A 39 -9.69 16.96 -17.62
C THR A 39 -9.63 17.12 -16.10
N SER A 40 -10.02 18.30 -15.61
CA SER A 40 -10.02 18.70 -14.19
C SER A 40 -11.00 17.87 -13.34
N SER A 41 -10.71 16.58 -13.18
CA SER A 41 -11.52 15.62 -12.46
C SER A 41 -10.79 15.01 -11.26
N GLN A 42 -11.55 14.49 -10.32
CA GLN A 42 -11.09 13.91 -9.07
C GLN A 42 -11.76 12.55 -8.83
N THR A 43 -11.17 11.78 -7.93
CA THR A 43 -11.69 10.48 -7.48
C THR A 43 -12.26 10.63 -6.08
N ALA A 44 -13.51 10.23 -5.91
CA ALA A 44 -14.16 10.14 -4.62
C ALA A 44 -14.17 8.69 -4.11
N THR A 45 -14.00 8.49 -2.81
CA THR A 45 -14.41 7.24 -2.15
C THR A 45 -15.48 7.57 -1.12
N VAL A 46 -16.62 6.87 -1.20
CA VAL A 46 -17.81 7.19 -0.41
C VAL A 46 -18.30 5.95 0.29
N THR A 47 -18.32 5.96 1.62
CA THR A 47 -18.88 4.87 2.42
C THR A 47 -20.32 5.20 2.83
N PHE A 48 -21.22 4.28 2.50
CA PHE A 48 -22.64 4.34 2.83
C PHE A 48 -22.96 3.45 4.03
N THR A 49 -23.87 3.91 4.87
CA THR A 49 -24.43 3.12 5.97
C THR A 49 -25.19 1.91 5.44
N SER A 50 -25.98 2.11 4.38
CA SER A 50 -26.75 1.07 3.69
C SER A 50 -26.12 0.59 2.38
N ARG A 51 -26.07 -0.73 2.20
CA ARG A 51 -25.68 -1.37 0.92
C ARG A 51 -26.65 -1.04 -0.22
N SER A 52 -27.93 -0.88 0.09
CA SER A 52 -28.95 -0.58 -0.92
C SER A 52 -28.75 0.82 -1.54
N THR A 53 -28.28 1.79 -0.76
CA THR A 53 -27.96 3.13 -1.27
C THR A 53 -26.78 3.10 -2.24
N ALA A 54 -25.71 2.38 -1.90
CA ALA A 54 -24.57 2.19 -2.79
C ALA A 54 -24.98 1.48 -4.10
N ALA A 55 -25.78 0.42 -4.00
CA ALA A 55 -26.28 -0.31 -5.17
C ALA A 55 -27.14 0.57 -6.09
N ARG A 56 -28.02 1.40 -5.52
CA ARG A 56 -28.84 2.36 -6.28
C ARG A 56 -27.98 3.37 -7.04
N LEU A 57 -26.90 3.85 -6.42
CA LEU A 57 -25.99 4.79 -7.07
C LEU A 57 -25.19 4.12 -8.18
N LYS A 58 -24.79 2.85 -8.03
CA LYS A 58 -24.13 2.08 -9.10
C LYS A 58 -25.07 1.84 -10.30
N ALA A 59 -26.37 1.64 -10.04
CA ALA A 59 -27.37 1.35 -11.07
C ALA A 59 -28.01 2.60 -11.71
N THR A 60 -27.78 3.81 -11.18
CA THR A 60 -28.46 5.01 -11.70
C THR A 60 -27.94 5.40 -13.08
N LYS A 61 -28.87 5.57 -14.04
CA LYS A 61 -28.56 6.13 -15.37
C LYS A 61 -28.38 7.66 -15.33
N ARG A 62 -28.85 8.30 -14.26
CA ARG A 62 -28.79 9.76 -14.06
C ARG A 62 -28.10 10.05 -12.71
N PRO A 63 -26.76 10.19 -12.72
CA PRO A 63 -26.03 10.50 -11.50
C PRO A 63 -26.37 11.92 -11.02
N PRO A 64 -26.25 12.20 -9.70
CA PRO A 64 -26.40 13.55 -9.16
C PRO A 64 -25.49 14.55 -9.87
N ARG A 65 -25.96 15.80 -10.04
CA ARG A 65 -25.22 16.84 -10.78
C ARG A 65 -23.80 17.07 -10.25
N CYS A 66 -23.59 16.91 -8.95
CA CYS A 66 -22.28 17.02 -8.31
C CYS A 66 -21.27 15.94 -8.77
N LEU A 67 -21.69 14.88 -9.46
CA LEU A 67 -20.78 13.86 -10.00
C LEU A 67 -20.37 14.14 -11.45
N GLY A 68 -20.83 15.25 -12.04
CA GLY A 68 -20.57 15.57 -13.44
C GLY A 68 -21.40 14.76 -14.44
N ARG A 69 -21.08 14.89 -15.73
CA ARG A 69 -21.91 14.34 -16.82
C ARG A 69 -21.81 12.82 -16.98
N ARG A 70 -20.64 12.23 -16.73
CA ARG A 70 -20.37 10.79 -16.91
C ARG A 70 -19.36 10.26 -15.88
N PRO A 71 -19.71 10.23 -14.58
CA PRO A 71 -18.89 9.56 -13.59
C PRO A 71 -18.82 8.06 -13.86
N SER A 72 -17.68 7.44 -13.55
CA SER A 72 -17.61 5.98 -13.42
C SER A 72 -17.77 5.62 -11.95
N VAL A 73 -18.62 4.65 -11.66
CA VAL A 73 -18.92 4.19 -10.31
C VAL A 73 -18.63 2.69 -10.22
N ASP A 74 -17.72 2.31 -9.34
CA ASP A 74 -17.39 0.90 -9.11
C ASP A 74 -17.23 0.57 -7.63
N SER A 75 -17.34 -0.72 -7.33
CA SER A 75 -17.24 -1.29 -5.98
C SER A 75 -16.05 -2.23 -5.85
N ASP A 76 -15.27 -2.40 -6.92
CA ASP A 76 -14.31 -3.49 -7.07
C ASP A 76 -12.88 -2.97 -6.87
N PHE A 77 -12.69 -1.65 -7.01
CA PHE A 77 -11.46 -0.92 -6.74
C PHE A 77 -10.25 -1.47 -7.51
N LEU A 78 -10.46 -2.08 -8.68
CA LEU A 78 -9.39 -2.56 -9.54
C LEU A 78 -8.53 -1.39 -10.05
N GLY A 79 -7.22 -1.62 -10.15
CA GLY A 79 -6.23 -0.59 -10.46
C GLY A 79 -5.86 0.30 -9.27
N LEU A 80 -5.15 1.40 -9.55
CA LEU A 80 -4.79 2.37 -8.51
C LEU A 80 -5.98 3.26 -8.15
N THR A 81 -6.23 3.37 -6.85
CA THR A 81 -7.18 4.33 -6.28
C THR A 81 -6.41 5.30 -5.42
N VAL A 82 -6.50 6.60 -5.73
CA VAL A 82 -6.01 7.65 -4.84
C VAL A 82 -7.02 7.83 -3.70
N LEU A 83 -6.53 7.78 -2.47
CA LEU A 83 -7.34 7.94 -1.25
C LEU A 83 -7.20 9.36 -0.70
N SER A 84 -6.00 9.92 -0.82
CA SER A 84 -5.64 11.30 -0.45
C SER A 84 -4.50 11.79 -1.35
N SER A 85 -4.58 13.05 -1.78
CA SER A 85 -3.48 13.71 -2.50
C SER A 85 -3.60 15.23 -2.39
N SER A 86 -2.45 15.90 -2.46
CA SER A 86 -2.26 17.34 -2.55
C SER A 86 -1.26 17.67 -3.67
N PRO A 87 -1.36 18.83 -4.33
CA PRO A 87 -0.36 19.27 -5.32
C PRO A 87 1.09 19.28 -4.80
N ASP A 88 1.24 19.43 -3.48
CA ASP A 88 2.53 19.48 -2.77
C ASP A 88 3.02 18.12 -2.26
N ASP A 89 2.43 17.01 -2.71
CA ASP A 89 2.85 15.69 -2.25
C ASP A 89 4.31 15.40 -2.61
N GLU A 90 5.05 14.90 -1.62
CA GLU A 90 6.50 14.63 -1.72
C GLU A 90 6.82 13.15 -1.66
N VAL A 91 5.88 12.31 -1.19
CA VAL A 91 6.04 10.86 -1.05
C VAL A 91 4.75 10.17 -1.45
N ASP A 92 4.86 9.10 -2.23
CA ASP A 92 3.77 8.19 -2.53
C ASP A 92 3.75 7.04 -1.51
N ILE A 93 2.57 6.75 -0.96
CA ILE A 93 2.30 5.55 -0.15
C ILE A 93 1.36 4.67 -0.97
N VAL A 94 1.78 3.43 -1.27
CA VAL A 94 1.02 2.49 -2.11
C VAL A 94 0.70 1.25 -1.30
N ALA A 95 -0.57 1.06 -0.97
CA ALA A 95 -1.05 -0.12 -0.29
C ALA A 95 -1.43 -1.23 -1.28
N VAL A 96 -0.98 -2.46 -1.03
CA VAL A 96 -1.22 -3.63 -1.91
C VAL A 96 -1.79 -4.78 -1.09
N HIS A 97 -3.03 -5.17 -1.39
CA HIS A 97 -3.74 -6.20 -0.63
C HIS A 97 -3.27 -7.62 -0.96
N GLY A 98 -3.65 -8.58 -0.12
CA GLY A 98 -3.35 -10.00 -0.30
C GLY A 98 -4.38 -10.76 -1.14
N LEU A 99 -4.21 -12.09 -1.15
CA LEU A 99 -5.08 -13.05 -1.81
C LEU A 99 -6.51 -13.00 -1.26
N ASN A 100 -7.52 -13.14 -2.13
CA ASN A 100 -8.93 -13.02 -1.80
C ASN A 100 -9.27 -11.72 -1.02
N GLY A 101 -8.43 -10.69 -1.20
CA GLY A 101 -8.55 -9.37 -0.60
C GLY A 101 -9.24 -8.40 -1.54
N HIS A 102 -9.72 -7.30 -0.96
CA HIS A 102 -10.27 -6.15 -1.69
C HIS A 102 -9.45 -4.91 -1.36
N ALA A 103 -9.17 -4.07 -2.36
CA ALA A 103 -8.26 -2.91 -2.21
C ALA A 103 -8.74 -1.88 -1.19
N PHE A 104 -10.03 -1.83 -0.90
CA PHE A 104 -10.57 -0.99 0.17
C PHE A 104 -10.75 -1.79 1.48
N ASP A 105 -11.40 -2.94 1.40
CA ASP A 105 -11.87 -3.65 2.61
C ASP A 105 -10.74 -4.28 3.39
N THR A 106 -9.63 -4.66 2.74
CA THR A 106 -8.44 -5.22 3.43
C THR A 106 -8.00 -4.33 4.57
N TRP A 107 -8.02 -3.02 4.35
CA TRP A 107 -7.57 -1.99 5.28
C TRP A 107 -8.69 -1.41 6.16
N THR A 108 -9.90 -1.97 6.08
CA THR A 108 -11.09 -1.47 6.77
C THR A 108 -11.42 -2.31 8.00
N ALA A 109 -11.60 -1.65 9.15
CA ALA A 109 -12.21 -2.20 10.35
C ALA A 109 -13.49 -1.43 10.67
N GLY A 110 -14.63 -2.12 10.81
CA GLY A 110 -15.92 -1.45 11.01
C GLY A 110 -16.24 -0.49 9.86
N ASP A 111 -16.31 0.81 10.16
CA ASP A 111 -16.53 1.90 9.20
C ASP A 111 -15.28 2.76 8.95
N ARG A 112 -14.11 2.34 9.46
CA ARG A 112 -12.84 3.07 9.35
C ARG A 112 -11.87 2.34 8.43
N MET A 113 -11.39 3.05 7.41
CA MET A 113 -10.33 2.62 6.51
C MET A 113 -9.11 3.49 6.76
N TRP A 114 -8.17 3.02 7.60
CA TRP A 114 -7.15 3.86 8.22
C TRP A 114 -6.22 4.59 7.23
N LEU A 115 -5.96 4.02 6.05
CA LEU A 115 -5.17 4.69 5.00
C LEU A 115 -5.88 5.95 4.45
N ARG A 116 -7.22 5.96 4.47
CA ARG A 116 -8.06 7.09 4.05
C ARG A 116 -8.42 8.00 5.22
N ASP A 117 -8.72 7.41 6.38
CA ASP A 117 -9.41 8.11 7.48
C ASP A 117 -8.47 8.60 8.57
N PHE A 118 -7.27 8.02 8.73
CA PHE A 118 -6.32 8.39 9.78
C PHE A 118 -5.03 8.96 9.18
N LEU A 119 -4.42 8.22 8.26
CA LEU A 119 -3.09 8.51 7.73
C LEU A 119 -2.96 9.90 7.09
N PRO A 120 -3.92 10.40 6.29
CA PRO A 120 -3.81 11.72 5.67
C PRO A 120 -3.74 12.88 6.67
N HIS A 121 -4.35 12.73 7.85
CA HIS A 121 -4.33 13.76 8.90
C HIS A 121 -3.01 13.77 9.67
N GLN A 122 -2.30 12.64 9.69
CA GLN A 122 -1.07 12.46 10.46
C GLN A 122 0.19 12.52 9.59
N LEU A 123 0.07 12.37 8.26
CA LEU A 123 1.16 12.50 7.29
C LEU A 123 0.76 13.51 6.20
N THR A 124 1.20 14.75 6.37
CA THR A 124 0.97 15.80 5.37
C THR A 124 1.97 15.69 4.21
N ARG A 125 1.57 16.21 3.04
CA ARG A 125 2.37 16.18 1.79
C ARG A 125 2.74 14.75 1.38
N THR A 126 1.79 13.82 1.53
CA THR A 126 1.92 12.44 1.05
C THR A 126 0.70 12.04 0.25
N ARG A 127 0.94 11.46 -0.94
CA ARG A 127 -0.11 10.87 -1.75
C ARG A 127 -0.34 9.45 -1.29
N ILE A 128 -1.56 9.13 -0.84
CA ILE A 128 -1.90 7.80 -0.36
C ILE A 128 -2.78 7.10 -1.38
N MET A 129 -2.38 5.90 -1.77
CA MET A 129 -3.04 5.08 -2.78
C MET A 129 -3.23 3.65 -2.29
N THR A 130 -4.28 3.00 -2.76
CA THR A 130 -4.44 1.54 -2.67
C THR A 130 -4.54 0.96 -4.07
N TYR A 131 -3.94 -0.21 -4.28
CA TYR A 131 -3.95 -0.92 -5.55
C TYR A 131 -4.81 -2.18 -5.43
N GLY A 132 -5.78 -2.30 -6.34
CA GLY A 132 -6.62 -3.49 -6.49
C GLY A 132 -6.24 -4.33 -7.71
N TYR A 133 -6.18 -5.63 -7.51
CA TYR A 133 -6.10 -6.62 -8.58
C TYR A 133 -7.08 -7.76 -8.30
N ASN A 134 -7.49 -8.49 -9.35
CA ASN A 134 -8.41 -9.60 -9.18
C ASN A 134 -7.69 -10.76 -8.48
N SER A 135 -7.73 -10.74 -7.15
CA SER A 135 -7.22 -11.81 -6.30
C SER A 135 -8.32 -12.80 -5.90
N ASN A 136 -9.50 -12.71 -6.51
CA ASN A 136 -10.63 -13.58 -6.21
C ASN A 136 -10.44 -14.93 -6.91
N VAL A 137 -10.02 -15.88 -6.12
CA VAL A 137 -9.78 -17.29 -6.47
C VAL A 137 -11.03 -18.04 -6.88
N TRP A 138 -12.22 -17.55 -6.53
CA TRP A 138 -13.49 -18.16 -6.91
C TRP A 138 -13.91 -17.78 -8.33
N ASP A 139 -13.25 -16.78 -8.92
CA ASP A 139 -13.42 -16.41 -10.32
C ASP A 139 -12.72 -17.42 -11.23
N LYS A 140 -13.43 -18.49 -11.57
CA LYS A 140 -12.93 -19.58 -12.43
C LYS A 140 -12.52 -19.14 -13.84
N LEU A 141 -12.89 -17.91 -14.25
CA LEU A 141 -12.51 -17.34 -15.53
C LEU A 141 -11.18 -16.58 -15.46
N SER A 142 -10.69 -16.27 -14.27
CA SER A 142 -9.39 -15.62 -14.09
C SER A 142 -8.26 -16.65 -14.11
N THR A 143 -7.40 -16.56 -15.13
CA THR A 143 -6.14 -17.33 -15.23
C THR A 143 -4.94 -16.53 -14.73
N THR A 144 -5.18 -15.40 -14.06
CA THR A 144 -4.12 -14.43 -13.76
C THR A 144 -3.17 -14.94 -12.67
N THR A 145 -1.88 -14.77 -12.93
CA THR A 145 -0.75 -15.25 -12.14
C THR A 145 -0.09 -14.11 -11.36
N ILE A 146 0.75 -14.45 -10.38
CA ILE A 146 1.49 -13.47 -9.57
C ILE A 146 2.40 -12.56 -10.42
N PRO A 147 3.14 -13.07 -11.43
CA PRO A 147 3.87 -12.21 -12.37
C PRO A 147 2.99 -11.21 -13.11
N GLU A 148 1.79 -11.59 -13.54
CA GLU A 148 0.87 -10.67 -14.22
C GLU A 148 0.34 -9.59 -13.27
N PHE A 149 0.06 -9.92 -12.01
CA PHE A 149 -0.25 -8.90 -11.00
C PHE A 149 0.90 -7.93 -10.77
N ALA A 150 2.14 -8.42 -10.74
CA ALA A 150 3.33 -7.59 -10.58
C ALA A 150 3.52 -6.64 -11.77
N LEU A 151 3.38 -7.14 -13.01
CA LEU A 151 3.46 -6.32 -14.23
C LEU A 151 2.32 -5.28 -14.29
N ALA A 152 1.09 -5.68 -13.95
CA ALA A 152 -0.05 -4.77 -13.92
C ALA A 152 0.12 -3.66 -12.88
N LEU A 153 0.71 -3.96 -11.71
CA LEU A 153 1.06 -2.97 -10.70
C LEU A 153 2.09 -1.96 -11.24
N LEU A 154 3.15 -2.44 -11.91
CA LEU A 154 4.16 -1.56 -12.51
C LEU A 154 3.56 -0.63 -13.56
N SER A 155 2.77 -1.17 -14.49
CA SER A 155 2.09 -0.38 -15.52
C SER A 155 1.17 0.67 -14.90
N ALA A 156 0.40 0.32 -13.87
CA ALA A 156 -0.45 1.27 -13.17
C ALA A 156 0.36 2.41 -12.51
N LEU A 157 1.48 2.08 -11.85
CA LEU A 157 2.34 3.07 -11.19
C LEU A 157 3.02 4.00 -12.20
N VAL A 158 3.53 3.48 -13.31
CA VAL A 158 4.16 4.29 -14.37
C VAL A 158 3.15 5.26 -14.96
N ASN A 159 1.96 4.76 -15.33
CA ASN A 159 0.89 5.59 -15.88
C ASN A 159 0.42 6.67 -14.90
N LYS A 160 0.32 6.34 -13.60
CA LYS A 160 -0.14 7.31 -12.59
C LYS A 160 0.88 8.41 -12.32
N ARG A 161 2.18 8.09 -12.30
CA ARG A 161 3.23 9.05 -11.90
C ARG A 161 3.66 9.98 -13.04
N GLY A 162 3.50 9.57 -14.29
CA GLY A 162 3.86 10.38 -15.45
C GLY A 162 5.29 10.93 -15.36
N THR A 163 5.53 12.12 -15.92
CA THR A 163 6.84 12.78 -15.89
C THR A 163 7.08 13.57 -14.59
N LYS A 164 6.05 14.29 -14.10
CA LYS A 164 6.12 15.16 -12.92
C LYS A 164 6.48 14.40 -11.64
N ASP A 165 5.84 13.26 -11.41
CA ASP A 165 6.00 12.51 -10.15
C ASP A 165 7.02 11.37 -10.28
N LYS A 166 7.71 11.24 -11.42
CA LYS A 166 8.60 10.11 -11.76
C LYS A 166 9.69 9.83 -10.73
N LYS A 167 10.10 10.85 -9.98
CA LYS A 167 11.16 10.80 -8.96
C LYS A 167 10.65 10.82 -7.51
N ARG A 168 9.34 10.98 -7.30
CA ARG A 168 8.74 11.04 -5.96
C ARG A 168 8.97 9.70 -5.23
N PRO A 169 9.59 9.66 -4.06
CA PRO A 169 9.76 8.45 -3.28
C PRO A 169 8.48 7.62 -3.13
N ILE A 170 8.60 6.30 -3.15
CA ILE A 170 7.50 5.36 -2.93
C ILE A 170 7.78 4.53 -1.67
N ILE A 171 6.77 4.46 -0.81
CA ILE A 171 6.70 3.52 0.32
C ILE A 171 5.55 2.56 0.04
N PHE A 172 5.83 1.26 0.08
CA PHE A 172 4.80 0.24 -0.09
C PHE A 172 4.29 -0.24 1.27
N VAL A 173 2.99 -0.47 1.38
CA VAL A 173 2.36 -1.13 2.53
C VAL A 173 1.65 -2.38 2.02
N CYS A 174 2.18 -3.54 2.37
CA CYS A 174 1.81 -4.79 1.73
C CYS A 174 1.18 -5.74 2.74
N HIS A 175 0.05 -6.35 2.38
CA HIS A 175 -0.54 -7.42 3.18
C HIS A 175 -0.38 -8.76 2.47
N SER A 176 0.09 -9.78 3.19
CA SER A 176 0.11 -11.17 2.72
C SER A 176 0.72 -11.30 1.32
N LEU A 177 0.00 -11.92 0.36
CA LEU A 177 0.42 -12.08 -1.05
C LEU A 177 0.84 -10.76 -1.73
N GLY A 178 0.25 -9.62 -1.35
CA GLY A 178 0.61 -8.32 -1.92
C GLY A 178 2.08 -7.96 -1.72
N GLY A 179 2.71 -8.49 -0.66
CA GLY A 179 4.14 -8.33 -0.43
C GLY A 179 5.00 -9.10 -1.44
N ILE A 180 4.55 -10.28 -1.88
CA ILE A 180 5.21 -11.05 -2.93
C ILE A 180 5.06 -10.36 -4.28
N VAL A 181 3.86 -9.86 -4.58
CA VAL A 181 3.59 -9.06 -5.79
C VAL A 181 4.53 -7.85 -5.85
N VAL A 182 4.69 -7.10 -4.75
CA VAL A 182 5.59 -5.94 -4.70
C VAL A 182 7.06 -6.32 -4.84
N LYS A 183 7.52 -7.41 -4.19
CA LYS A 183 8.91 -7.89 -4.36
C LYS A 183 9.20 -8.21 -5.82
N LEU A 184 8.33 -9.00 -6.46
CA LEU A 184 8.49 -9.38 -7.86
C LEU A 184 8.42 -8.17 -8.78
N ALA A 185 7.46 -7.25 -8.57
CA ALA A 185 7.35 -6.02 -9.33
C ALA A 185 8.65 -5.20 -9.25
N LEU A 186 9.24 -5.07 -8.06
CA LEU A 186 10.49 -4.34 -7.88
C LEU A 186 11.69 -5.03 -8.52
N ASN A 187 11.74 -6.37 -8.54
CA ASN A 187 12.78 -7.12 -9.26
C ASN A 187 12.65 -6.92 -10.78
N LEU A 188 11.44 -7.06 -11.32
CA LEU A 188 11.14 -6.85 -12.74
C LEU A 188 11.43 -5.41 -13.17
N ALA A 189 11.07 -4.42 -12.34
CA ALA A 189 11.26 -3.02 -12.64
C ALA A 189 12.73 -2.63 -12.86
N ARG A 190 13.69 -3.34 -12.26
CA ARG A 190 15.13 -3.09 -12.48
C ARG A 190 15.63 -3.58 -13.84
N LYS A 191 14.95 -4.57 -14.41
CA LYS A 191 15.33 -5.25 -15.65
C LYS A 191 14.77 -4.54 -16.89
N ASP A 192 13.83 -3.62 -16.71
CA ASP A 192 13.16 -2.89 -17.80
C ASP A 192 13.30 -1.37 -17.64
N LYS A 193 13.81 -0.72 -18.69
CA LYS A 193 14.01 0.73 -18.75
C LYS A 193 12.72 1.54 -18.55
N HIS A 194 11.58 1.02 -18.97
CA HIS A 194 10.29 1.72 -18.86
C HIS A 194 9.84 1.81 -17.40
N THR A 195 10.07 0.74 -16.63
CA THR A 195 9.63 0.61 -15.23
C THR A 195 10.74 0.91 -14.21
N ALA A 196 11.99 1.09 -14.64
CA ALA A 196 13.15 1.42 -13.80
C ALA A 196 12.96 2.63 -12.86
N CYS A 197 12.11 3.58 -13.25
CA CYS A 197 11.78 4.72 -12.39
C CYS A 197 11.04 4.33 -11.11
N ILE A 198 10.26 3.24 -11.14
CA ILE A 198 9.58 2.69 -9.96
C ILE A 198 10.60 2.10 -9.00
N ALA A 199 11.49 1.23 -9.51
CA ALA A 199 12.60 0.66 -8.74
C ALA A 199 13.48 1.75 -8.09
N ALA A 200 13.86 2.78 -8.86
CA ALA A 200 14.68 3.88 -8.36
C ALA A 200 13.97 4.76 -7.31
N SER A 201 12.63 4.77 -7.32
CA SER A 201 11.82 5.58 -6.40
C SER A 201 11.44 4.83 -5.13
N ALA A 202 11.52 3.50 -5.09
CA ALA A 202 11.26 2.72 -3.89
C ALA A 202 12.22 3.12 -2.76
N ARG A 203 11.66 3.49 -1.59
CA ARG A 203 12.43 3.88 -0.39
C ARG A 203 12.10 3.07 0.84
N GLY A 204 10.90 2.49 0.92
CA GLY A 204 10.59 1.57 1.99
C GLY A 204 9.44 0.63 1.68
N VAL A 205 9.35 -0.44 2.47
CA VAL A 205 8.27 -1.42 2.41
C VAL A 205 7.90 -1.83 3.83
N VAL A 206 6.61 -1.73 4.14
CA VAL A 206 6.00 -2.31 5.33
C VAL A 206 5.30 -3.60 4.93
N PHE A 207 5.72 -4.73 5.51
CA PHE A 207 5.10 -6.03 5.28
C PHE A 207 4.21 -6.40 6.47
N LEU A 208 2.95 -6.70 6.20
CA LEU A 208 1.95 -7.16 7.16
C LEU A 208 1.61 -8.61 6.83
N ALA A 209 2.15 -9.55 7.62
CA ALA A 209 1.96 -10.98 7.44
C ALA A 209 2.31 -11.51 6.03
N THR A 210 3.34 -10.95 5.39
CA THR A 210 3.83 -11.47 4.11
C THR A 210 4.66 -12.74 4.34
N PRO A 211 4.32 -13.88 3.72
CA PRO A 211 5.12 -15.10 3.81
C PRO A 211 6.33 -14.99 2.87
N HIS A 212 7.42 -14.41 3.35
CA HIS A 212 8.59 -14.07 2.53
C HIS A 212 9.29 -15.26 1.89
N ARG A 213 9.23 -16.42 2.52
CA ARG A 213 9.86 -17.68 2.08
C ARG A 213 8.85 -18.83 2.17
N GLY A 214 9.16 -19.92 1.46
CA GLY A 214 8.58 -21.23 1.76
C GLY A 214 8.71 -21.60 3.24
N SER A 215 7.79 -22.41 3.78
CA SER A 215 8.10 -23.12 5.03
C SER A 215 9.13 -24.20 4.73
N ASP A 216 10.19 -24.32 5.52
CA ASP A 216 11.23 -25.37 5.38
C ASP A 216 10.70 -26.80 5.59
N THR A 217 9.44 -26.95 5.99
CA THR A 217 8.76 -28.26 5.98
C THR A 217 8.50 -28.65 4.53
N ALA A 218 9.25 -29.65 4.07
CA ALA A 218 9.40 -30.17 2.70
C ALA A 218 8.13 -30.53 1.89
N ASN A 219 6.92 -30.17 2.33
CA ASN A 219 5.66 -30.52 1.66
C ASN A 219 4.58 -29.43 1.64
N ASN A 220 4.84 -28.18 2.05
CA ASN A 220 3.83 -27.12 1.98
C ASN A 220 4.30 -25.93 1.15
N ILE A 221 3.88 -25.93 -0.12
CA ILE A 221 3.78 -24.74 -0.97
C ILE A 221 3.13 -23.62 -0.12
N VAL A 222 3.74 -22.42 -0.03
CA VAL A 222 3.18 -21.25 0.70
C VAL A 222 1.72 -20.99 0.33
N VAL A 223 1.39 -21.28 -0.93
CA VAL A 223 0.04 -21.19 -1.49
C VAL A 223 -0.90 -22.20 -0.86
N GLY A 224 -0.45 -23.41 -0.54
CA GLY A 224 -1.24 -24.40 0.21
C GLY A 224 -1.52 -23.98 1.65
N THR A 225 -0.59 -23.26 2.29
CA THR A 225 -0.79 -22.65 3.62
C THR A 225 -1.77 -21.48 3.54
N LEU A 226 -1.57 -20.58 2.57
CA LEU A 226 -2.47 -19.44 2.34
C LEU A 226 -3.89 -19.90 1.91
N ALA A 227 -4.01 -21.01 1.17
CA ALA A 227 -5.29 -21.64 0.80
C ALA A 227 -6.07 -22.05 2.03
N LYS A 228 -5.46 -22.88 2.87
CA LYS A 228 -6.08 -23.42 4.08
C LYS A 228 -6.57 -22.28 4.95
N VAL A 229 -5.72 -21.26 5.12
CA VAL A 229 -5.94 -20.07 5.93
C VAL A 229 -7.07 -19.18 5.46
N LEU A 230 -7.12 -18.91 4.17
CA LEU A 230 -8.16 -18.08 3.60
C LEU A 230 -9.46 -18.87 3.38
N ALA A 231 -9.51 -20.14 3.80
CA ALA A 231 -10.58 -21.09 3.51
C ALA A 231 -10.85 -21.21 2.00
N VAL A 232 -9.77 -21.16 1.22
CA VAL A 232 -9.79 -21.30 -0.24
C VAL A 232 -9.37 -22.72 -0.59
N ARG A 233 -10.11 -23.37 -1.49
CA ARG A 233 -9.72 -24.70 -1.96
C ARG A 233 -8.42 -24.63 -2.78
N GLN A 234 -7.52 -25.58 -2.59
CA GLN A 234 -6.19 -25.55 -3.22
C GLN A 234 -6.22 -25.67 -4.76
N ASP A 235 -7.26 -26.24 -5.34
CA ASP A 235 -7.50 -26.31 -6.79
C ASP A 235 -7.81 -24.93 -7.38
N LEU A 236 -8.44 -24.05 -6.59
CA LEU A 236 -8.74 -22.67 -7.01
C LEU A 236 -7.51 -21.77 -7.02
N LEU A 237 -6.38 -22.25 -6.52
CA LEU A 237 -5.13 -21.50 -6.46
C LEU A 237 -4.12 -21.91 -7.50
N ILE A 238 -4.46 -22.82 -8.43
CA ILE A 238 -3.49 -23.37 -9.38
C ILE A 238 -2.72 -22.26 -10.12
N ALA A 239 -3.41 -21.22 -10.61
CA ALA A 239 -2.77 -20.08 -11.30
C ALA A 239 -1.88 -19.22 -10.39
N LEU A 240 -2.08 -19.29 -9.07
CA LEU A 240 -1.34 -18.54 -8.06
C LEU A 240 -0.31 -19.41 -7.33
N ARG A 241 -0.17 -20.69 -7.71
CA ARG A 241 0.82 -21.61 -7.13
C ARG A 241 2.21 -21.14 -7.50
N MET A 242 2.94 -20.70 -6.48
CA MET A 242 4.39 -20.58 -6.52
C MET A 242 4.97 -21.59 -5.56
N ASP A 243 5.91 -22.39 -6.04
CA ASP A 243 6.66 -23.28 -5.17
C ASP A 243 7.61 -22.48 -4.26
N SER A 244 8.19 -23.18 -3.28
CA SER A 244 9.14 -22.58 -2.34
C SER A 244 10.39 -22.06 -3.04
N ARG A 245 10.82 -22.69 -4.13
CA ARG A 245 12.00 -22.29 -4.90
C ARG A 245 11.78 -20.94 -5.57
N GLN A 246 10.68 -20.76 -6.28
CA GLN A 246 10.34 -19.50 -6.94
C GLN A 246 10.18 -18.35 -5.92
N LEU A 247 9.57 -18.61 -4.76
CA LEU A 247 9.46 -17.61 -3.70
C LEU A 247 10.81 -17.24 -3.10
N ASN A 248 11.68 -18.23 -2.89
CA ASN A 248 13.05 -18.01 -2.41
C ASN A 248 13.88 -17.24 -3.45
N GLU A 249 13.71 -17.51 -4.75
CA GLU A 249 14.36 -16.76 -5.83
C GLU A 249 13.92 -15.30 -5.83
N ILE A 250 12.61 -15.03 -5.71
CA ILE A 250 12.08 -13.66 -5.58
C ILE A 250 12.64 -12.97 -4.34
N ASP A 251 12.64 -13.64 -3.19
CA ASP A 251 13.14 -13.10 -1.93
C ASP A 251 14.63 -12.76 -2.01
N ASN A 252 15.44 -13.70 -2.50
CA ASN A 252 16.89 -13.54 -2.63
C ASN A 252 17.23 -12.40 -3.59
N GLU A 253 16.59 -12.37 -4.76
CA GLU A 253 16.81 -11.29 -5.73
C GLU A 253 16.40 -9.93 -5.15
N PHE A 254 15.26 -9.86 -4.45
CA PHE A 254 14.79 -8.63 -3.82
C PHE A 254 15.78 -8.14 -2.76
N ARG A 255 16.25 -9.02 -1.89
CA ARG A 255 17.21 -8.69 -0.82
C ARG A 255 18.53 -8.17 -1.39
N THR A 256 19.04 -8.80 -2.44
CA THR A 256 20.28 -8.41 -3.12
C THR A 256 20.13 -7.05 -3.80
N ASN A 257 19.03 -6.83 -4.51
CA ASN A 257 18.82 -5.60 -5.27
C ASN A 257 18.45 -4.37 -4.41
N TYR A 258 17.90 -4.60 -3.21
CA TYR A 258 17.31 -3.57 -2.37
C TYR A 258 17.93 -3.55 -0.97
N GLU A 259 19.26 -3.68 -0.91
CA GLU A 259 20.00 -3.76 0.36
C GLU A 259 19.73 -2.56 1.29
N ASN A 260 19.61 -1.36 0.71
CA ASN A 260 19.42 -0.09 1.40
C ASN A 260 17.95 0.32 1.55
N LEU A 261 17.01 -0.53 1.13
CA LEU A 261 15.58 -0.25 1.25
C LEU A 261 15.16 -0.35 2.71
N ASP A 262 14.36 0.62 3.16
CA ASP A 262 13.89 0.65 4.53
C ASP A 262 12.72 -0.34 4.70
N ILE A 263 12.93 -1.42 5.44
CA ILE A 263 11.95 -2.50 5.58
C ILE A 263 11.49 -2.57 7.02
N ALA A 264 10.19 -2.73 7.23
CA ALA A 264 9.63 -3.10 8.53
C ALA A 264 8.64 -4.25 8.31
N THR A 265 8.73 -5.29 9.13
CA THR A 265 7.83 -6.45 8.99
C THR A 265 7.05 -6.69 10.27
N PHE A 266 5.76 -6.93 10.11
CA PHE A 266 4.82 -7.23 11.16
C PHE A 266 4.26 -8.63 10.96
N TYR A 267 4.17 -9.41 12.04
CA TYR A 267 3.67 -10.79 12.01
C TYR A 267 2.57 -11.00 13.05
N GLU A 268 1.61 -11.85 12.71
CA GLU A 268 0.50 -12.18 13.61
C GLU A 268 0.95 -13.03 14.79
N THR A 269 0.35 -12.83 15.96
CA THR A 269 0.53 -13.71 17.12
C THR A 269 -0.74 -14.46 17.53
N LYS A 270 -1.90 -14.13 16.93
CA LYS A 270 -3.12 -14.93 17.08
C LYS A 270 -3.34 -15.84 15.88
N LYS A 271 -3.84 -17.04 16.18
CA LYS A 271 -4.26 -18.01 15.18
C LYS A 271 -5.51 -17.49 14.46
N THR A 272 -5.61 -17.70 13.14
CA THR A 272 -6.85 -17.40 12.41
C THR A 272 -7.79 -18.59 12.47
N LYS A 273 -9.04 -18.33 12.83
CA LYS A 273 -10.09 -19.33 12.85
C LYS A 273 -10.48 -19.69 11.42
N LEU A 274 -10.30 -20.96 11.06
CA LEU A 274 -10.45 -21.46 9.68
C LEU A 274 -11.92 -21.64 9.24
N SER A 275 -12.91 -21.57 10.15
CA SER A 275 -14.33 -21.84 9.86
C SER A 275 -15.26 -21.45 11.03
N ARG A 276 -16.56 -21.28 10.75
CA ARG A 276 -17.66 -21.20 11.76
C ARG A 276 -18.08 -22.59 12.29
N VAL A 277 -17.44 -23.66 11.83
CA VAL A 277 -17.70 -25.03 12.28
C VAL A 277 -16.88 -25.30 13.54
N VAL A 278 -17.59 -25.60 14.64
CA VAL A 278 -17.04 -26.08 15.91
C VAL A 278 -16.20 -27.33 15.62
N ASN A 279 -14.90 -27.30 15.94
CA ASN A 279 -13.85 -28.31 15.67
C ASN A 279 -12.91 -28.07 14.47
N SER A 280 -12.37 -26.85 14.30
CA SER A 280 -11.30 -26.59 13.32
C SER A 280 -9.96 -26.24 13.96
N PHE A 281 -8.87 -26.78 13.41
CA PHE A 281 -7.49 -26.57 13.87
C PHE A 281 -7.07 -25.10 13.75
N ASP A 282 -7.03 -24.39 14.87
CA ASP A 282 -6.45 -23.05 14.93
C ASP A 282 -4.93 -23.12 14.66
N ARG A 283 -4.44 -22.35 13.67
CA ARG A 283 -3.00 -22.27 13.34
C ARG A 283 -2.52 -20.83 13.18
N VAL A 284 -1.28 -20.59 13.61
CA VAL A 284 -0.50 -19.40 13.21
C VAL A 284 -0.10 -19.63 11.76
N ILE A 285 -0.23 -18.59 10.93
CA ILE A 285 -0.34 -18.75 9.48
C ILE A 285 1.00 -18.54 8.82
N VAL A 286 1.65 -17.44 9.19
CA VAL A 286 3.04 -17.22 8.87
C VAL A 286 3.81 -17.48 10.14
N GLU A 287 4.53 -18.61 10.20
CA GLU A 287 5.51 -18.83 11.25
C GLU A 287 6.48 -17.64 11.26
N ARG A 288 6.91 -17.22 12.45
CA ARG A 288 7.83 -16.09 12.63
C ARG A 288 9.00 -16.16 11.64
N SER A 289 9.58 -17.34 11.45
CA SER A 289 10.66 -17.63 10.49
C SER A 289 10.33 -17.24 9.03
N SER A 290 9.13 -17.56 8.55
CA SER A 290 8.66 -17.22 7.19
C SER A 290 8.20 -15.77 7.06
N ALA A 291 7.76 -15.14 8.15
CA ALA A 291 7.36 -13.74 8.16
C ALA A 291 8.56 -12.81 8.29
N THR A 292 9.67 -13.26 8.89
CA THR A 292 10.84 -12.43 9.12
C THR A 292 11.77 -12.45 7.92
N LEU A 293 12.02 -11.27 7.35
CA LEU A 293 13.09 -11.10 6.37
C LEU A 293 14.43 -11.13 7.12
N GLN A 294 15.06 -12.30 7.25
CA GLN A 294 16.26 -12.49 8.08
C GLN A 294 17.34 -11.43 7.80
N GLY A 295 17.76 -10.70 8.84
CA GLY A 295 18.82 -9.68 8.72
C GLY A 295 18.42 -8.39 8.00
N LYS A 296 17.13 -8.10 7.78
CA LYS A 296 16.65 -6.85 7.19
C LYS A 296 15.51 -6.24 8.00
N GLY A 297 15.75 -5.02 8.49
CA GLY A 297 14.73 -4.21 9.16
C GLY A 297 14.28 -4.77 10.52
N PRO A 298 13.51 -3.98 11.29
CA PRO A 298 12.87 -4.47 12.51
C PRO A 298 11.66 -5.38 12.22
N HIS A 299 11.43 -6.33 13.13
CA HIS A 299 10.29 -7.24 13.13
C HIS A 299 9.42 -7.01 14.36
N PHE A 300 8.12 -6.83 14.15
CA PHE A 300 7.17 -6.48 15.22
C PHE A 300 6.04 -7.52 15.33
N PRO A 301 5.76 -8.07 16.51
CA PRO A 301 4.55 -8.85 16.74
C PRO A 301 3.32 -7.94 16.76
N ILE A 302 2.20 -8.40 16.23
CA ILE A 302 0.87 -7.79 16.39
C ILE A 302 -0.10 -8.84 16.93
N GLU A 303 -0.85 -8.50 17.98
CA GLU A 303 -1.77 -9.41 18.67
C GLU A 303 -3.11 -9.59 17.95
N ARG A 304 -3.05 -9.87 16.66
CA ARG A 304 -4.18 -10.12 15.75
C ARG A 304 -3.96 -11.38 14.95
N ASP A 305 -5.01 -11.78 14.25
CA ASP A 305 -4.97 -12.85 13.28
C ASP A 305 -4.57 -12.30 11.88
N HIS A 306 -4.36 -13.18 10.90
CA HIS A 306 -3.84 -12.81 9.58
C HIS A 306 -4.75 -11.85 8.80
N ARG A 307 -6.06 -11.91 9.04
CA ARG A 307 -7.04 -11.01 8.41
C ARG A 307 -7.12 -9.67 9.16
N GLY A 308 -6.92 -9.68 10.48
CA GLY A 308 -7.02 -8.52 11.36
C GLY A 308 -5.75 -7.67 11.44
N ILE A 309 -4.57 -8.22 11.15
CA ILE A 309 -3.28 -7.53 11.32
C ILE A 309 -3.16 -6.18 10.57
N CYS A 310 -3.94 -5.99 9.49
CA CYS A 310 -3.94 -4.78 8.67
C CYS A 310 -5.18 -3.87 8.88
N LYS A 311 -5.99 -4.14 9.91
CA LYS A 311 -7.29 -3.50 10.16
C LYS A 311 -7.28 -2.80 11.51
N PHE A 312 -7.60 -1.50 11.55
CA PHE A 312 -7.61 -0.69 12.78
C PHE A 312 -8.91 0.14 12.84
N LEU A 313 -9.60 0.07 13.97
CA LEU A 313 -10.83 0.82 14.29
C LEU A 313 -10.54 2.25 14.74
N SER A 314 -9.37 2.51 15.32
CA SER A 314 -8.98 3.79 15.89
C SER A 314 -7.49 4.08 15.70
N SER A 315 -7.17 5.37 15.49
CA SER A 315 -5.79 5.87 15.47
C SER A 315 -5.08 5.78 16.83
N HIS A 316 -5.81 5.43 17.89
CA HIS A 316 -5.29 5.29 19.25
C HIS A 316 -4.88 3.85 19.60
N GLU A 317 -5.19 2.87 18.75
CA GLU A 317 -4.77 1.48 18.96
C GLU A 317 -3.24 1.36 18.86
N ASP A 318 -2.62 0.61 19.77
CA ASP A 318 -1.17 0.48 19.80
C ASP A 318 -0.63 -0.27 18.58
N ASP A 319 -1.36 -1.26 18.07
CA ASP A 319 -1.03 -1.94 16.81
C ASP A 319 -1.00 -0.94 15.63
N TYR A 320 -1.96 -0.02 15.57
CA TYR A 320 -1.97 1.03 14.54
C TYR A 320 -0.77 1.96 14.70
N LYS A 321 -0.50 2.44 15.92
CA LYS A 321 0.63 3.32 16.20
C LYS A 321 1.95 2.64 15.80
N ALA A 322 2.12 1.35 16.07
CA ALA A 322 3.33 0.61 15.70
C ALA A 322 3.56 0.63 14.18
N VAL A 323 2.51 0.37 13.38
CA VAL A 323 2.58 0.43 11.92
C VAL A 323 2.80 1.87 11.43
N TYR A 324 2.01 2.82 11.92
CA TYR A 324 2.11 4.24 11.59
C TYR A 324 3.51 4.80 11.84
N MET A 325 4.12 4.49 12.98
CA MET A 325 5.46 4.98 13.34
C MET A 325 6.51 4.53 12.34
N GLN A 326 6.42 3.30 11.80
CA GLN A 326 7.33 2.84 10.76
C GLN A 326 7.10 3.58 9.43
N ILE A 327 5.84 3.77 9.03
CA ILE A 327 5.50 4.53 7.81
C ILE A 327 6.00 5.98 7.94
N ALA A 328 5.72 6.65 9.06
CA ALA A 328 6.13 8.03 9.33
C ALA A 328 7.66 8.19 9.30
N ARG A 329 8.38 7.26 9.93
CA ARG A 329 9.86 7.22 9.91
C ARG A 329 10.39 7.08 8.48
N MET A 330 9.82 6.17 7.68
CA MET A 330 10.20 5.99 6.27
C MET A 330 9.90 7.24 5.43
N VAL A 331 8.75 7.88 5.64
CA VAL A 331 8.38 9.14 4.96
C VAL A 331 9.40 10.24 5.29
N LYS A 332 9.72 10.44 6.58
CA LYS A 332 10.70 11.45 7.01
C LYS A 332 12.06 11.21 6.34
N LYS A 333 12.55 9.97 6.36
CA LYS A 333 13.82 9.59 5.73
C LYS A 333 13.81 9.80 4.22
N ALA A 334 12.70 9.49 3.56
CA ALA A 334 12.53 9.67 2.12
C ALA A 334 12.59 11.15 1.72
N LYS A 335 11.91 12.03 2.47
CA LYS A 335 11.93 13.49 2.23
C LYS A 335 13.34 14.08 2.36
N VAL A 336 14.07 13.71 3.42
CA VAL A 336 15.46 14.14 3.63
C VAL A 336 16.36 13.72 2.47
N THR A 337 16.21 12.47 1.99
CA THR A 337 17.00 11.95 0.87
C THR A 337 16.74 12.73 -0.43
N VAL A 338 15.49 13.16 -0.66
CA VAL A 338 15.15 13.98 -1.83
C VAL A 338 15.73 15.38 -1.70
N ALA A 339 15.55 16.03 -0.55
CA ALA A 339 16.08 17.37 -0.30
C ALA A 339 17.61 17.42 -0.48
N ALA A 340 18.34 16.47 0.11
CA ALA A 340 19.80 16.39 -0.02
C ALA A 340 20.24 16.25 -1.50
N ARG A 341 19.53 15.46 -2.30
CA ARG A 341 19.84 15.30 -3.73
C ARG A 341 19.60 16.57 -4.53
N VAL A 342 18.56 17.34 -4.20
CA VAL A 342 18.28 18.62 -4.85
C VAL A 342 19.41 19.60 -4.56
N VAL A 343 19.83 19.70 -3.30
CA VAL A 343 20.95 20.57 -2.88
C VAL A 343 22.26 20.17 -3.56
N LEU A 344 22.64 18.89 -3.51
CA LEU A 344 23.88 18.42 -4.17
C LEU A 344 23.91 18.68 -5.67
N LYS A 345 22.75 18.55 -6.34
CA LYS A 345 22.64 18.85 -7.76
C LYS A 345 22.77 20.35 -8.03
N ALA A 346 22.16 21.21 -7.20
CA ALA A 346 22.28 22.66 -7.32
C ALA A 346 23.72 23.14 -7.10
N LEU A 347 24.44 22.49 -6.18
CA LEU A 347 25.84 22.81 -5.87
C LEU A 347 26.85 22.24 -6.88
N HIS A 348 26.41 21.56 -7.95
CA HIS A 348 27.31 20.90 -8.92
C HIS A 348 28.34 19.97 -8.25
N LEU A 349 27.95 19.28 -7.18
CA LEU A 349 28.80 18.32 -6.44
C LEU A 349 28.39 16.86 -6.71
N PRO A 350 28.51 16.34 -7.94
CA PRO A 350 28.09 14.98 -8.27
C PRO A 350 28.91 13.90 -7.54
N GLN A 351 30.16 14.20 -7.17
CA GLN A 351 31.07 13.26 -6.51
C GLN A 351 30.66 12.89 -5.06
N LEU A 352 29.84 13.72 -4.38
CA LEU A 352 29.28 13.41 -3.05
C LEU A 352 28.09 12.44 -3.08
N GLY A 353 27.48 12.23 -4.26
CA GLY A 353 26.37 11.27 -4.42
C GLY A 353 26.78 9.81 -4.17
N GLU A 354 28.05 9.47 -4.42
CA GLU A 354 28.65 8.16 -4.10
C GLU A 354 28.89 8.00 -2.59
N ILE A 355 29.27 9.07 -1.88
CA ILE A 355 29.49 9.07 -0.44
C ILE A 355 28.17 8.78 0.31
N PHE A 356 27.03 9.27 -0.19
CA PHE A 356 25.71 8.97 0.40
C PHE A 356 25.22 7.53 0.15
N LYS A 357 25.67 6.85 -0.92
CA LYS A 357 25.40 5.42 -1.11
C LYS A 357 26.12 4.57 -0.07
N LEU A 358 27.26 5.05 0.44
CA LEU A 358 28.14 4.33 1.36
C LEU A 358 27.95 4.72 2.85
N GLY A 359 27.38 5.89 3.17
CA GLY A 359 27.48 6.44 4.54
C GLY A 359 26.24 7.12 5.12
N GLY A 360 25.02 6.74 4.72
CA GLY A 360 23.79 7.43 5.13
C GLY A 360 23.49 7.52 6.64
N LYS A 361 24.21 6.79 7.51
CA LYS A 361 24.03 6.86 8.98
C LYS A 361 24.80 8.02 9.64
N GLU A 362 25.99 8.35 9.14
CA GLU A 362 26.87 9.34 9.79
C GLU A 362 26.46 10.79 9.49
N MET A 363 25.97 11.04 8.28
CA MET A 363 25.48 12.36 7.85
C MET A 363 24.20 12.78 8.59
N VAL A 364 23.28 11.85 8.87
CA VAL A 364 22.05 12.14 9.62
C VAL A 364 22.36 12.50 11.08
N LYS A 365 23.41 11.90 11.65
CA LYS A 365 23.89 12.22 12.99
C LYS A 365 24.58 13.60 13.02
N ARG A 366 25.50 13.86 12.10
CA ARG A 366 26.26 15.13 12.04
C ARG A 366 25.44 16.36 11.68
N TYR A 367 24.49 16.25 10.75
CA TYR A 367 23.69 17.41 10.30
C TYR A 367 22.32 17.53 10.98
N GLY A 368 21.85 16.48 11.68
CA GLY A 368 20.67 16.57 12.53
C GLY A 368 20.88 17.45 13.76
N GLU A 369 22.11 17.47 14.29
CA GLU A 369 22.50 18.30 15.44
C GLU A 369 22.79 19.77 15.06
N ALA A 370 23.27 20.01 13.83
CA ALA A 370 23.53 21.36 13.32
C ALA A 370 22.25 22.17 13.08
N TRP A 371 21.15 21.53 12.65
CA TRP A 371 19.87 22.20 12.44
C TRP A 371 19.16 22.63 13.73
N THR A 372 19.46 21.99 14.87
CA THR A 372 18.92 22.39 16.18
C THR A 372 19.63 23.60 16.78
N ALA A 373 20.85 23.92 16.35
CA ALA A 373 21.63 25.04 16.88
C ALA A 373 21.31 26.39 16.22
N GLU A 374 20.78 26.40 14.98
CA GLU A 374 20.45 27.63 14.24
C GLU A 374 19.06 28.22 14.56
N MET A 375 18.24 27.56 15.39
CA MET A 375 16.94 28.11 15.83
C MET A 375 16.99 28.84 17.19
N SER A 376 18.15 28.90 17.84
CA SER A 376 18.38 29.74 19.03
C SER A 376 18.91 31.11 18.63
N VAL A 377 18.05 31.95 18.05
CA VAL A 377 18.28 33.40 18.00
C VAL A 377 17.82 33.99 19.34
N PRO A 378 18.66 34.76 20.07
CA PRO A 378 18.23 35.43 21.28
C PRO A 378 17.26 36.56 20.91
N GLN A 379 16.07 36.56 21.52
CA GLN A 379 15.23 37.77 21.56
C GLN A 379 16.02 38.87 22.29
N ARG A 380 16.27 39.98 21.61
CA ARG A 380 16.61 41.26 22.22
C ARG A 380 15.38 42.15 22.23
#